data_AF-A0A8C2RFV0-F1
#
_entry.id   AF-A0A8C2RFV0-F1
#
_cell.length_a   1.000
_cell.length_b   1.000
_cell.length_c   1.000
_cell.angle_alpha   90.00
_cell.angle_beta   90.00
_cell.angle_gamma   90.00
#
_symmetry.space_group_name_H-M   'P 1'
#
loop_
_entity.id
_entity.type
_entity.pdbx_description
1 polymer ?
#
loop_
_entity_poly.entity_id
_entity_poly.type
_entity_poly.pdbx_seq_one_letter_code
_entity_poly.pdbx_strand_id
1 'polypeptide(L)'
;MLLAASKVLDRLKPVIGVNTDPERSEGHLCLPVRYTHSFPEALQKFYRGEFRWLWRQRIRLYLEGTGINPVPVDLHEQQLSLNQHSRAFNIERVHDEKILAPAFQSFNINRVAPQAVEDVLNIANRQGNLSLPLNRELVEKVTNEYNESLLYSPEEPKILFSIREPIANRIFSSSRQRCFTSKVCVRSRCWDACMVVDGGTSFEFNDGAIASMLIEKEDELRTVLLEQ
;
A
#
# COMPACT_ATOMS: atom_id res chain seq x y z
N MET A 1 -9.63 -5.42 -9.99
CA MET A 1 -8.51 -6.32 -9.64
C MET A 1 -8.43 -6.59 -8.13
N LEU A 2 -8.37 -5.56 -7.27
CA LEU A 2 -8.33 -5.72 -5.80
C LEU A 2 -9.43 -6.63 -5.25
N LEU A 3 -10.69 -6.37 -5.62
CA LEU A 3 -11.84 -7.21 -5.23
C LEU A 3 -11.75 -8.66 -5.72
N ALA A 4 -11.13 -8.91 -6.88
CA ALA A 4 -10.94 -10.28 -7.36
C ALA A 4 -9.85 -10.99 -6.53
N ALA A 5 -8.76 -10.28 -6.23
CA ALA A 5 -7.66 -10.78 -5.40
C ALA A 5 -8.09 -11.12 -3.96
N SER A 6 -8.99 -10.33 -3.36
CA SER A 6 -9.50 -10.61 -2.01
C SER A 6 -10.32 -11.90 -1.93
N LYS A 7 -10.93 -12.32 -3.04
CA LYS A 7 -11.70 -13.58 -3.15
C LYS A 7 -10.84 -14.80 -3.50
N VAL A 8 -9.55 -14.62 -3.77
CA VAL A 8 -8.62 -15.72 -4.10
C VAL A 8 -7.79 -16.09 -2.89
N LEU A 9 -8.19 -17.16 -2.19
CA LEU A 9 -7.49 -17.65 -1.00
C LEU A 9 -6.44 -18.72 -1.34
N ASP A 10 -6.63 -19.46 -2.43
CA ASP A 10 -5.67 -20.43 -2.93
C ASP A 10 -4.58 -19.74 -3.76
N ARG A 11 -3.33 -19.78 -3.29
CA ARG A 11 -2.17 -19.24 -4.01
C ARG A 11 -1.94 -19.85 -5.38
N LEU A 12 -2.44 -21.07 -5.64
CA LEU A 12 -2.33 -21.75 -6.92
C LEU A 12 -3.42 -21.35 -7.91
N LYS A 13 -4.41 -20.54 -7.51
CA LYS A 13 -5.39 -19.96 -8.42
C LYS A 13 -4.85 -18.64 -8.99
N PRO A 14 -4.55 -18.58 -10.30
CA PRO A 14 -3.98 -17.37 -10.87
C PRO A 14 -5.05 -16.27 -11.00
N VAL A 15 -4.61 -15.01 -10.94
CA VAL A 15 -5.46 -13.85 -11.21
C VAL A 15 -4.83 -12.99 -12.31
N ILE A 16 -5.65 -12.61 -13.29
CA ILE A 16 -5.27 -11.75 -14.41
C ILE A 16 -6.16 -10.52 -14.36
N GLY A 17 -5.55 -9.34 -14.25
CA GLY A 17 -6.25 -8.06 -14.36
C GLY A 17 -6.18 -7.53 -15.78
N VAL A 18 -7.32 -7.08 -16.34
CA VAL A 18 -7.37 -6.34 -17.60
C VAL A 18 -7.82 -4.92 -17.26
N ASN A 19 -7.05 -3.92 -17.70
CA ASN A 19 -7.44 -2.53 -17.54
C ASN A 19 -8.43 -2.16 -18.64
N THR A 20 -9.68 -1.87 -18.30
CA THR A 20 -10.73 -1.53 -19.30
C THR A 20 -10.79 -0.05 -19.62
N ASP A 21 -10.13 0.80 -18.83
CA ASP A 21 -10.11 2.26 -19.02
C ASP A 21 -8.70 2.80 -18.75
N PRO A 22 -7.80 2.69 -19.75
CA PRO A 22 -6.41 3.10 -19.61
C PRO A 22 -6.22 4.61 -19.62
N GLU A 23 -7.20 5.36 -20.13
CA GLU A 23 -7.19 6.83 -20.12
C GLU A 23 -7.44 7.39 -18.72
N ARG A 24 -8.21 6.66 -17.89
CA ARG A 24 -8.53 7.08 -16.51
C ARG A 24 -7.71 6.38 -15.44
N SER A 25 -7.01 5.31 -15.78
CA SER A 25 -6.24 4.54 -14.79
C SER A 25 -4.99 3.91 -15.37
N GLU A 26 -3.90 3.99 -14.63
CA GLU A 26 -2.63 3.33 -14.97
C GLU A 26 -2.74 1.80 -14.98
N GLY A 27 -3.61 1.24 -14.13
CA GLY A 27 -3.85 -0.20 -14.11
C GLY A 27 -2.61 -1.02 -13.70
N HIS A 28 -1.80 -0.58 -12.74
CA HIS A 28 -0.54 -1.24 -12.36
C HIS A 28 -0.63 -2.71 -11.88
N LEU A 29 -1.85 -3.17 -11.56
CA LEU A 29 -2.13 -4.58 -11.20
C LEU A 29 -2.68 -5.40 -12.38
N CYS A 30 -2.85 -4.76 -13.54
CA CYS A 30 -3.37 -5.35 -14.76
C CYS A 30 -2.24 -5.63 -15.75
N LEU A 31 -2.58 -6.31 -16.85
CA LEU A 31 -1.69 -6.47 -17.99
C LEU A 31 -1.25 -5.12 -18.56
N PRO A 32 -0.08 -5.04 -19.22
CA PRO A 32 0.36 -3.84 -19.93
C PRO A 32 -0.73 -3.24 -20.80
N VAL A 33 -0.83 -1.91 -20.81
CA VAL A 33 -1.91 -1.15 -21.47
C VAL A 33 -2.13 -1.52 -22.94
N ARG A 34 -1.08 -1.91 -23.66
CA ARG A 34 -1.17 -2.40 -25.04
C ARG A 34 -2.16 -3.58 -25.20
N TYR A 35 -2.30 -4.42 -24.18
CA TYR A 35 -3.19 -5.57 -24.19
C TYR A 35 -4.65 -5.23 -23.86
N THR A 36 -4.93 -4.01 -23.41
CA THR A 36 -6.30 -3.49 -23.36
C THR A 36 -6.88 -3.38 -24.76
N HIS A 37 -6.10 -2.83 -25.71
CA HIS A 37 -6.52 -2.65 -27.09
C HIS A 37 -6.26 -3.89 -27.98
N SER A 38 -5.34 -4.76 -27.56
CA SER A 38 -4.95 -5.99 -28.29
C SER A 38 -5.04 -7.23 -27.40
N PHE A 39 -6.19 -7.44 -26.75
CA PHE A 39 -6.37 -8.61 -25.89
C PHE A 39 -6.20 -9.97 -26.61
N PRO A 40 -6.58 -10.14 -27.89
CA PRO A 40 -6.29 -11.37 -28.63
C PRO A 40 -4.81 -11.73 -28.67
N GLU A 41 -3.91 -10.75 -28.71
CA GLU A 41 -2.46 -10.99 -28.66
C GLU A 41 -2.05 -11.54 -27.29
N ALA A 42 -2.58 -11.00 -26.19
CA ALA A 42 -2.34 -11.53 -24.86
C ALA A 42 -2.81 -12.98 -24.75
N LEU A 43 -3.99 -13.31 -25.29
CA LEU A 43 -4.49 -14.68 -25.33
C LEU A 43 -3.56 -15.62 -26.10
N GLN A 44 -3.06 -15.20 -27.28
CA GLN A 44 -2.10 -15.99 -28.04
C GLN A 44 -0.83 -16.27 -27.24
N LYS A 45 -0.30 -15.27 -26.53
CA LYS A 45 0.84 -15.45 -25.63
C LYS A 45 0.54 -16.44 -24.51
N PHE A 46 -0.64 -16.37 -23.90
CA PHE A 46 -1.06 -17.35 -22.89
C PHE A 46 -1.13 -18.77 -23.45
N TYR A 47 -1.71 -18.96 -24.64
CA TYR A 47 -1.78 -20.28 -25.30
C TYR A 47 -0.41 -20.85 -25.64
N ARG A 48 0.55 -19.99 -26.01
CA ARG A 48 1.93 -20.40 -26.33
C ARG A 48 2.84 -20.55 -25.12
N GLY A 49 2.37 -20.16 -23.92
CA GLY A 49 3.21 -20.13 -22.73
C GLY A 49 4.25 -18.99 -22.72
N GLU A 50 4.06 -17.95 -23.55
CA GLU A 50 4.94 -16.78 -23.65
C GLU A 50 4.67 -15.77 -22.52
N PHE A 51 4.81 -16.21 -21.28
CA PHE A 51 4.62 -15.38 -20.10
C PHE A 51 5.41 -15.94 -18.91
N ARG A 52 5.58 -15.13 -17.87
CA ARG A 52 6.09 -15.62 -16.58
C ARG A 52 5.08 -15.45 -15.46
N TRP A 53 5.17 -16.33 -14.48
CA TRP A 53 4.44 -16.14 -13.22
C TRP A 53 5.11 -15.03 -12.40
N LEU A 54 4.28 -14.22 -11.76
CA LEU A 54 4.67 -13.18 -10.82
C LEU A 54 3.98 -13.45 -9.48
N TRP A 55 4.76 -13.71 -8.44
CA TRP A 55 4.25 -14.05 -7.11
C TRP A 55 4.18 -12.79 -6.24
N ARG A 56 3.00 -12.16 -6.22
CA ARG A 56 2.81 -10.90 -5.50
C ARG A 56 2.59 -11.18 -4.02
N GLN A 57 3.39 -10.57 -3.16
CA GLN A 57 3.22 -10.64 -1.73
C GLN A 57 1.90 -9.98 -1.32
N ARG A 58 1.20 -10.59 -0.36
CA ARG A 58 0.03 -10.00 0.32
C ARG A 58 0.34 -9.82 1.79
N ILE A 59 -0.21 -8.75 2.37
CA ILE A 59 -0.08 -8.48 3.80
C ILE A 59 -1.19 -9.21 4.51
N ARG A 60 -0.83 -10.13 5.40
CA ARG A 60 -1.75 -10.76 6.35
C ARG A 60 -1.92 -9.85 7.56
N LEU A 61 -3.17 -9.53 7.85
CA LEU A 61 -3.57 -8.78 9.02
C LEU A 61 -4.13 -9.72 10.09
N TYR A 62 -3.72 -9.51 11.33
CA TYR A 62 -4.28 -10.11 12.53
C TYR A 62 -4.78 -8.99 13.44
N LEU A 63 -6.02 -9.11 13.90
CA LEU A 63 -6.68 -8.14 14.75
C LEU A 63 -6.98 -8.75 16.11
N GLU A 64 -6.57 -8.07 17.17
CA GLU A 64 -6.79 -8.51 18.55
C GLU A 64 -6.99 -7.32 19.50
N GLY A 65 -7.41 -7.59 20.74
CA GLY A 65 -7.59 -6.58 21.77
C GLY A 65 -9.02 -6.04 21.87
N THR A 66 -9.17 -4.95 22.62
CA THR A 66 -10.47 -4.27 22.83
C THR A 66 -10.64 -3.11 21.86
N GLY A 67 -11.86 -2.68 21.57
CA GLY A 67 -12.07 -1.49 20.71
C GLY A 67 -11.90 -1.75 19.21
N ILE A 68 -11.97 -3.02 18.79
CA ILE A 68 -12.12 -3.41 17.39
C ILE A 68 -13.58 -3.79 17.18
N ASN A 69 -14.19 -3.23 16.14
CA ASN A 69 -15.45 -3.70 15.59
C ASN A 69 -15.12 -4.48 14.32
N PRO A 70 -15.30 -5.82 14.30
CA PRO A 70 -14.95 -6.64 13.15
C PRO A 70 -15.92 -6.46 11.99
N VAL A 71 -17.08 -5.82 12.19
CA VAL A 71 -18.02 -5.57 11.10
C VAL A 71 -17.41 -4.53 10.15
N PRO A 72 -16.98 -4.94 8.94
CA PRO A 72 -16.38 -4.02 8.00
C PRO A 72 -17.43 -3.01 7.54
N VAL A 73 -17.01 -1.75 7.43
CA VAL A 73 -17.79 -0.72 6.76
C VAL A 73 -17.22 -0.50 5.37
N ASP A 74 -18.05 -0.65 4.34
CA ASP A 74 -17.67 -0.31 2.96
C ASP A 74 -17.60 1.22 2.82
N LEU A 75 -16.42 1.73 2.51
CA LEU A 75 -16.18 3.17 2.35
C LEU A 75 -16.92 3.74 1.13
N HIS A 76 -17.22 2.92 0.13
CA HIS A 76 -18.01 3.33 -1.03
C HIS A 76 -19.50 3.49 -0.68
N GLU A 77 -20.01 2.77 0.33
CA GLU A 77 -21.37 2.97 0.87
C GLU A 77 -21.45 4.23 1.77
N GLN A 78 -20.37 4.58 2.47
CA GLN A 78 -20.29 5.81 3.27
C GLN A 78 -20.27 7.09 2.44
N GLN A 79 -19.69 7.10 1.24
CA GLN A 79 -19.77 8.26 0.34
C GLN A 79 -21.21 8.61 -0.08
N LEU A 80 -22.14 7.64 0.01
CA LEU A 80 -23.56 7.85 -0.25
C LEU A 80 -24.38 8.21 1.01
N SER A 81 -23.78 8.17 2.20
CA SER A 81 -24.46 8.41 3.48
C SER A 81 -23.71 9.40 4.37
N LEU A 82 -23.54 10.64 3.90
CA LEU A 82 -22.99 11.79 4.63
C LEU A 82 -23.78 12.22 5.90
N ASN A 83 -24.70 11.40 6.42
CA ASN A 83 -25.62 11.78 7.51
C ASN A 83 -25.66 10.82 8.71
N GLN A 84 -24.80 9.80 8.79
CA GLN A 84 -24.91 8.72 9.78
C GLN A 84 -23.51 8.16 10.07
N HIS A 85 -22.96 8.02 11.28
CA HIS A 85 -23.52 7.90 12.62
C HIS A 85 -22.46 8.17 13.70
N SER A 86 -22.91 8.82 14.77
CA SER A 86 -22.50 8.57 16.15
C SER A 86 -23.12 7.26 16.67
N ARG A 87 -22.43 6.58 17.62
CA ARG A 87 -22.86 5.43 18.48
C ARG A 87 -22.58 4.04 17.85
N ALA A 88 -22.19 2.97 18.57
CA ALA A 88 -22.15 2.67 20.00
C ALA A 88 -21.23 1.45 20.33
N PHE A 89 -20.82 1.39 21.59
CA PHE A 89 -20.46 0.24 22.42
C PHE A 89 -21.12 -1.12 22.07
N ASN A 90 -20.35 -2.20 22.03
CA ASN A 90 -20.33 -3.28 23.06
C ASN A 90 -19.30 -4.37 22.73
N ILE A 91 -18.79 -4.99 23.80
CA ILE A 91 -17.67 -5.96 23.83
C ILE A 91 -18.16 -7.37 23.48
N GLU A 92 -17.53 -8.01 22.49
CA GLU A 92 -17.32 -9.46 22.46
C GLU A 92 -15.91 -9.76 21.91
N ARG A 93 -15.27 -10.80 22.43
CA ARG A 93 -13.96 -11.27 21.97
C ARG A 93 -14.12 -11.90 20.57
N VAL A 94 -13.38 -11.42 19.58
CA VAL A 94 -13.47 -11.95 18.21
C VAL A 94 -12.11 -12.44 17.70
N HIS A 95 -12.22 -13.53 16.94
CA HIS A 95 -11.22 -14.44 16.40
C HIS A 95 -10.25 -13.82 15.37
N ASP A 96 -9.18 -14.57 15.10
CA ASP A 96 -8.20 -14.35 14.03
C ASP A 96 -8.87 -14.18 12.65
N GLU A 97 -9.20 -12.95 12.26
CA GLU A 97 -9.65 -12.65 10.89
C GLU A 97 -8.46 -12.37 9.97
N LYS A 98 -8.33 -13.20 8.92
CA LYS A 98 -7.29 -13.10 7.92
C LYS A 98 -7.73 -12.15 6.79
N ILE A 99 -7.22 -10.93 6.80
CA ILE A 99 -7.45 -9.94 5.72
C ILE A 99 -6.16 -9.81 4.90
N LEU A 100 -6.30 -9.79 3.57
CA LEU A 100 -5.17 -9.79 2.63
C LEU A 100 -5.19 -8.56 1.71
N ALA A 101 -4.19 -7.71 1.85
CA ALA A 101 -4.05 -6.44 1.12
C ALA A 101 -2.87 -6.46 0.12
N PRO A 102 -3.02 -5.93 -1.12
CA PRO A 102 -1.91 -5.80 -2.07
C PRO A 102 -1.14 -4.48 -1.89
N ALA A 103 0.19 -4.56 -1.99
CA ALA A 103 1.12 -3.53 -1.51
C ALA A 103 1.40 -2.33 -2.46
N PHE A 104 0.43 -1.87 -3.26
CA PHE A 104 0.76 -0.93 -4.36
C PHE A 104 0.65 0.58 -4.02
N GLN A 105 -0.10 0.97 -2.98
CA GLN A 105 -0.42 2.40 -2.71
C GLN A 105 0.74 3.23 -2.12
N SER A 106 1.90 2.63 -1.83
CA SER A 106 2.97 3.31 -1.10
C SER A 106 3.73 4.38 -1.89
N PHE A 107 3.89 4.24 -3.21
CA PHE A 107 4.69 5.18 -4.02
C PHE A 107 4.07 6.59 -4.03
N ASN A 108 2.79 6.70 -4.41
CA ASN A 108 2.13 7.99 -4.58
C ASN A 108 2.04 8.79 -3.27
N ILE A 109 1.94 8.11 -2.12
CA ILE A 109 1.86 8.74 -0.81
C ILE A 109 3.23 9.24 -0.33
N ASN A 110 4.32 8.59 -0.73
CA ASN A 110 5.65 8.82 -0.18
C ASN A 110 6.60 9.60 -1.10
N ARG A 111 6.21 9.84 -2.36
CA ARG A 111 7.02 10.59 -3.33
C ARG A 111 7.34 12.00 -2.84
N VAL A 112 8.52 12.50 -3.18
CA VAL A 112 8.94 13.88 -2.92
C VAL A 112 8.88 14.69 -4.21
N ALA A 113 8.50 15.96 -4.07
CA ALA A 113 8.53 16.92 -5.16
C ALA A 113 9.94 17.52 -5.31
N PRO A 114 10.36 17.88 -6.54
CA PRO A 114 11.65 18.52 -6.77
C PRO A 114 11.90 19.74 -5.87
N GLN A 115 10.87 20.55 -5.63
CA GLN A 115 10.94 21.72 -4.74
C GLN A 115 11.41 21.35 -3.33
N ALA A 116 10.88 20.27 -2.75
CA ALA A 116 11.26 19.86 -1.40
C ALA A 116 12.72 19.38 -1.33
N VAL A 117 13.21 18.73 -2.39
CA VAL A 117 14.61 18.31 -2.51
C VAL A 117 15.52 19.53 -2.66
N GLU A 118 15.15 20.48 -3.52
CA GLU A 118 15.87 21.74 -3.71
C GLU A 118 15.98 22.54 -2.41
N ASP A 119 14.89 22.67 -1.66
CA ASP A 119 14.87 23.39 -0.38
C ASP A 119 15.86 22.78 0.64
N VAL A 120 15.88 21.44 0.76
CA VAL A 120 16.79 20.71 1.65
C VAL A 120 18.26 20.87 1.21
N LEU A 121 18.53 20.73 -0.09
CA LEU A 121 19.88 20.88 -0.63
C LEU A 121 20.41 22.32 -0.44
N ASN A 122 19.56 23.32 -0.63
CA ASN A 122 19.89 24.73 -0.38
C ASN A 122 20.22 24.99 1.11
N ILE A 123 19.51 24.35 2.04
CA ILE A 123 19.84 24.42 3.48
C ILE A 123 21.21 23.80 3.73
N ALA A 124 21.49 22.61 3.17
CA ALA A 124 22.77 21.92 3.35
C ALA A 124 23.96 22.74 2.81
N ASN A 125 23.80 23.37 1.65
CA ASN A 125 24.80 24.25 1.05
C ASN A 125 25.11 25.47 1.94
N ARG A 126 24.09 26.10 2.54
CA ARG A 126 24.28 27.22 3.48
C ARG A 126 25.04 26.85 4.75
N GLN A 127 24.98 25.60 5.19
CA GLN A 127 25.71 25.12 6.37
C GLN A 127 27.19 24.81 6.06
N GLY A 128 27.66 25.02 4.83
CA GLY A 128 29.04 24.73 4.41
C GLY A 128 29.32 23.23 4.24
N ASN A 129 28.29 22.39 4.32
CA ASN A 129 28.41 20.93 4.23
C ASN A 129 28.25 20.39 2.81
N LEU A 130 28.15 21.26 1.80
CA LEU A 130 28.05 20.91 0.40
C LEU A 130 28.93 21.84 -0.44
N SER A 131 29.85 21.28 -1.22
CA SER A 131 30.71 22.03 -2.17
C SER A 131 30.28 21.84 -3.64
N LEU A 132 29.11 21.24 -3.86
CA LEU A 132 28.59 20.91 -5.19
C LEU A 132 27.73 22.06 -5.75
N PRO A 133 27.83 22.39 -7.05
CA PRO A 133 26.94 23.36 -7.68
C PRO A 133 25.51 22.81 -7.72
N LEU A 134 24.61 23.44 -6.96
CA LEU A 134 23.18 23.12 -7.00
C LEU A 134 22.61 23.60 -8.32
N ASN A 135 22.36 22.65 -9.23
CA ASN A 135 21.69 22.89 -10.50
C ASN A 135 20.42 22.03 -10.60
N ARG A 136 19.56 22.40 -11.55
CA ARG A 136 18.28 21.72 -11.77
C ARG A 136 18.45 20.22 -12.08
N GLU A 137 19.50 19.86 -12.81
CA GLU A 137 19.80 18.47 -13.17
C GLU A 137 20.07 17.61 -11.93
N LEU A 138 20.82 18.12 -10.95
CA LEU A 138 21.09 17.44 -9.69
C LEU A 138 19.80 17.25 -8.89
N VAL A 139 18.97 18.29 -8.78
CA VAL A 139 17.68 18.21 -8.06
C VAL A 139 16.79 17.15 -8.70
N GLU A 140 16.67 17.13 -10.03
CA GLU A 140 15.90 16.13 -10.76
C GLU A 140 16.44 14.72 -10.55
N LYS A 141 17.77 14.52 -10.64
CA LYS A 141 18.42 13.22 -10.38
C LYS A 141 18.14 12.71 -8.97
N VAL A 142 18.38 13.53 -7.95
CA VAL A 142 18.15 13.14 -6.54
C VAL A 142 16.67 12.86 -6.29
N THR A 143 15.78 13.66 -6.86
CA THR A 143 14.33 13.46 -6.74
C THR A 143 13.92 12.12 -7.36
N ASN A 144 14.40 11.82 -8.56
CA ASN A 144 14.09 10.59 -9.26
C ASN A 144 14.66 9.39 -8.52
N GLU A 145 15.93 9.42 -8.12
CA GLU A 145 16.57 8.34 -7.37
C GLU A 145 15.86 8.06 -6.04
N TYR A 146 15.46 9.11 -5.31
CA TYR A 146 14.66 8.95 -4.09
C TYR A 146 13.30 8.30 -4.39
N ASN A 147 12.58 8.78 -5.39
CA ASN A 147 11.25 8.25 -5.72
C ASN A 147 11.34 6.80 -6.22
N GLU A 148 12.34 6.48 -7.04
CA GLU A 148 12.62 5.11 -7.49
C GLU A 148 12.96 4.18 -6.32
N SER A 149 13.64 4.68 -5.27
CA SER A 149 13.91 3.89 -4.06
C SER A 149 12.66 3.48 -3.27
N LEU A 150 11.50 4.13 -3.53
CA LEU A 150 10.21 3.75 -2.96
C LEU A 150 9.57 2.56 -3.69
N LEU A 151 10.04 2.25 -4.90
CA LEU A 151 9.61 1.11 -5.68
C LEU A 151 10.41 -0.11 -5.25
N TYR A 152 9.71 -1.22 -5.03
CA TYR A 152 10.31 -2.50 -4.69
C TYR A 152 9.54 -3.60 -5.40
N SER A 153 10.20 -4.73 -5.63
CA SER A 153 9.57 -5.82 -6.36
C SER A 153 8.35 -6.33 -5.58
N PRO A 154 7.20 -6.56 -6.24
CA PRO A 154 6.06 -7.17 -5.58
C PRO A 154 6.34 -8.61 -5.13
N GLU A 155 7.46 -9.21 -5.54
CA GLU A 155 7.91 -10.53 -5.11
C GLU A 155 8.78 -10.48 -3.84
N GLU A 156 9.25 -9.29 -3.42
CA GLU A 156 10.04 -9.15 -2.19
C GLU A 156 9.16 -9.25 -0.94
N PRO A 157 9.49 -10.13 0.04
CA PRO A 157 8.70 -10.32 1.26
C PRO A 157 8.96 -9.22 2.30
N LYS A 158 8.69 -7.96 1.91
CA LYS A 158 8.85 -6.77 2.74
C LYS A 158 7.61 -5.88 2.68
N ILE A 159 7.30 -5.28 3.82
CA ILE A 159 6.28 -4.27 4.04
C ILE A 159 7.00 -2.93 4.14
N LEU A 160 6.60 -1.96 3.31
CA LEU A 160 6.97 -0.56 3.49
C LEU A 160 5.93 0.11 4.40
N PHE A 161 6.32 0.50 5.62
CA PHE A 161 5.47 1.33 6.47
C PHE A 161 5.91 2.80 6.40
N SER A 162 4.95 3.72 6.52
CA SER A 162 5.23 5.14 6.74
C SER A 162 4.30 5.73 7.80
N ILE A 163 4.84 6.62 8.64
CA ILE A 163 4.14 7.41 9.64
C ILE A 163 4.04 8.83 9.09
N ARG A 164 2.83 9.39 9.04
CA ARG A 164 2.59 10.74 8.54
C ARG A 164 2.24 11.67 9.68
N GLU A 165 2.71 12.91 9.56
CA GLU A 165 2.42 14.02 10.48
C GLU A 165 2.58 13.65 11.98
N PRO A 166 3.69 13.02 12.39
CA PRO A 166 3.87 12.66 13.79
C PRO A 166 3.99 13.92 14.64
N ILE A 167 3.28 13.95 15.76
CA ILE A 167 3.49 14.98 16.79
C ILE A 167 4.86 14.72 17.41
N ALA A 168 5.81 15.64 17.15
CA ALA A 168 7.15 15.60 17.72
C ALA A 168 7.31 16.72 18.75
N ASN A 169 7.54 16.36 20.02
CA ASN A 169 7.83 17.28 21.11
C ASN A 169 8.81 16.61 22.11
N ARG A 170 9.02 17.22 23.29
CA ARG A 170 9.93 16.66 24.30
C ARG A 170 9.51 15.28 24.84
N ILE A 171 8.22 14.97 24.78
CA ILE A 171 7.61 13.75 25.32
C ILE A 171 7.45 12.69 24.22
N PHE A 172 7.05 13.11 23.02
CA PHE A 172 6.85 12.25 21.86
C PHE A 172 7.92 12.50 20.82
N SER A 173 8.78 11.51 20.58
CA SER A 173 9.78 11.55 19.51
C SER A 173 9.62 10.34 18.61
N SER A 174 9.66 10.55 17.30
CA SER A 174 9.74 9.48 16.30
C SER A 174 11.14 9.45 15.72
N SER A 175 11.83 8.31 15.85
CA SER A 175 13.18 8.12 15.29
C SER A 175 13.14 7.70 13.82
N ARG A 176 12.02 7.12 13.35
CA ARG A 176 11.91 6.54 12.01
C ARG A 176 10.48 6.66 11.49
N GLN A 177 10.29 7.52 10.50
CA GLN A 177 8.99 7.74 9.87
C GLN A 177 8.71 6.77 8.72
N ARG A 178 9.72 6.06 8.21
CA ARG A 178 9.55 5.10 7.12
C ARG A 178 10.62 4.03 7.14
N CYS A 179 10.25 2.78 6.87
CA CYS A 179 11.20 1.70 6.64
C CYS A 179 10.55 0.48 5.99
N PHE A 180 11.38 -0.39 5.43
CA PHE A 180 11.03 -1.76 5.07
C PHE A 180 11.17 -2.71 6.28
N THR A 181 10.20 -3.59 6.47
CA THR A 181 10.19 -4.61 7.53
C THR A 181 9.41 -5.84 7.06
N SER A 182 9.55 -6.99 7.70
CA SER A 182 8.69 -8.16 7.44
C SER A 182 7.44 -8.20 8.33
N LYS A 183 7.43 -7.40 9.42
CA LYS A 183 6.33 -7.33 10.38
C LYS A 183 6.13 -5.90 10.88
N VAL A 184 4.88 -5.49 11.00
CA VAL A 184 4.45 -4.24 11.65
C VAL A 184 3.41 -4.59 12.70
N CYS A 185 3.51 -4.01 13.90
CA CYS A 185 2.47 -4.13 14.91
C CYS A 185 2.07 -2.72 15.37
N VAL A 186 0.78 -2.42 15.34
CA VAL A 186 0.22 -1.14 15.75
C VAL A 186 -0.76 -1.41 16.88
N ARG A 187 -0.61 -0.69 18.00
CA ARG A 187 -1.58 -0.67 19.08
C ARG A 187 -2.23 0.71 19.11
N SER A 188 -3.55 0.77 18.98
CA SER A 188 -4.29 2.01 19.07
C SER A 188 -4.36 2.50 20.51
N ARG A 189 -4.21 3.82 20.65
CA ARG A 189 -4.50 4.58 21.86
C ARG A 189 -5.56 5.66 21.60
N CYS A 190 -6.23 5.60 20.46
CA CYS A 190 -7.19 6.58 19.99
C CYS A 190 -8.60 6.23 20.46
N TRP A 191 -9.45 7.21 20.74
CA TRP A 191 -10.86 6.94 21.10
C TRP A 191 -11.78 6.80 19.90
N ASP A 192 -11.41 7.39 18.76
CA ASP A 192 -12.17 7.39 17.52
C ASP A 192 -11.20 7.28 16.34
N ALA A 193 -10.68 6.08 16.12
CA ALA A 193 -9.78 5.78 15.03
C ALA A 193 -10.37 4.70 14.12
N CYS A 194 -9.98 4.76 12.86
CA CYS A 194 -10.31 3.75 11.87
C CYS A 194 -9.04 3.18 11.25
N MET A 195 -9.15 1.93 10.82
CA MET A 195 -8.15 1.26 10.00
C MET A 195 -8.79 0.95 8.65
N VAL A 196 -8.17 1.44 7.58
CA VAL A 196 -8.65 1.24 6.20
C VAL A 196 -7.77 0.21 5.49
N VAL A 197 -8.40 -0.77 4.86
CA VAL A 197 -7.74 -1.83 4.09
C VAL A 197 -8.17 -1.72 2.63
N ASP A 198 -7.19 -1.80 1.72
CA ASP A 198 -7.33 -1.74 0.26
C ASP A 198 -8.07 -0.51 -0.30
N GLY A 199 -8.31 0.50 0.54
CA GLY A 199 -9.06 1.70 0.21
C GLY A 199 -10.58 1.50 0.08
N GLY A 200 -11.08 0.28 0.28
CA GLY A 200 -12.51 -0.04 0.14
C GLY A 200 -13.20 -0.37 1.47
N THR A 201 -12.45 -0.84 2.47
CA THR A 201 -13.04 -1.35 3.73
C THR A 201 -12.42 -0.67 4.93
N SER A 202 -13.26 -0.23 5.87
CA SER A 202 -12.87 0.41 7.12
C SER A 202 -13.31 -0.41 8.33
N PHE A 203 -12.50 -0.40 9.37
CA PHE A 203 -12.77 -1.03 10.67
C PHE A 203 -12.56 0.00 11.77
N GLU A 204 -13.37 -0.07 12.83
CA GLU A 204 -13.06 0.67 14.06
C GLU A 204 -11.76 0.13 14.66
N PHE A 205 -10.90 1.05 15.09
CA PHE A 205 -9.56 0.73 15.60
C PHE A 205 -9.23 1.60 16.82
N ASN A 206 -10.08 1.51 17.85
CA ASN A 206 -10.07 2.34 19.05
C ASN A 206 -9.13 1.81 20.14
N ASP A 207 -9.06 2.49 21.29
CA ASP A 207 -8.06 2.23 22.33
C ASP A 207 -8.07 0.76 22.79
N GLY A 208 -6.88 0.17 22.78
CA GLY A 208 -6.68 -1.23 23.09
C GLY A 208 -6.72 -2.16 21.87
N ALA A 209 -7.09 -1.66 20.68
CA ALA A 209 -7.04 -2.42 19.44
C ALA A 209 -5.59 -2.64 19.03
N ILE A 210 -5.29 -3.83 18.52
CA ILE A 210 -3.96 -4.20 18.05
C ILE A 210 -4.10 -4.81 16.65
N ALA A 211 -3.29 -4.31 15.72
CA ALA A 211 -3.15 -4.81 14.36
C ALA A 211 -1.72 -5.31 14.15
N SER A 212 -1.57 -6.61 13.91
CA SER A 212 -0.31 -7.22 13.50
C SER A 212 -0.36 -7.53 12.00
N MET A 213 0.56 -6.94 11.25
CA MET A 213 0.71 -7.12 9.81
C MET A 213 2.00 -7.89 9.52
N LEU A 214 1.92 -8.93 8.71
CA LEU A 214 3.08 -9.72 8.27
C LEU A 214 2.89 -10.28 6.87
N ILE A 215 3.99 -10.71 6.26
CA ILE A 215 3.98 -11.38 4.95
C ILE A 215 4.19 -12.87 5.16
N GLU A 216 3.32 -13.67 4.56
CA GLU A 216 3.38 -15.12 4.59
C GLU A 216 3.39 -15.69 3.17
N LYS A 217 4.25 -16.66 2.91
CA LYS A 217 4.39 -17.30 1.58
C LYS A 217 3.12 -18.00 1.10
N GLU A 218 2.30 -18.47 2.02
CA GLU A 218 1.00 -19.09 1.70
C GLU A 218 0.01 -18.10 1.10
N ASP A 219 0.22 -16.81 1.35
CA ASP A 219 -0.66 -15.75 0.90
C ASP A 219 -0.20 -15.13 -0.41
N GLU A 220 0.87 -15.61 -1.04
CA GLU A 220 1.29 -15.08 -2.33
C GLU A 220 0.15 -15.17 -3.36
N LEU A 221 -0.06 -14.09 -4.09
CA LEU A 221 -1.02 -14.03 -5.18
C LEU A 221 -0.29 -14.26 -6.50
N ARG A 222 -0.61 -15.38 -7.16
CA ARG A 222 -0.04 -15.70 -8.47
C ARG A 222 -0.72 -14.88 -9.55
N THR A 223 0.05 -14.04 -10.23
CA THR A 223 -0.40 -13.25 -11.38
C THR A 223 0.45 -13.54 -12.61
N VAL A 224 -0.02 -13.12 -13.78
CA VAL A 224 0.73 -13.26 -15.04
C VAL A 224 1.49 -11.97 -15.33
N LEU A 225 2.75 -12.10 -15.74
CA LEU A 225 3.50 -11.02 -16.38
C LEU A 225 3.76 -11.36 -17.84
N LEU A 226 3.29 -10.46 -18.72
CA LEU A 226 3.67 -10.41 -20.12
C LEU A 226 4.79 -9.38 -20.27
N GLU A 227 5.87 -9.77 -20.94
CA GLU A 227 6.93 -8.83 -21.33
C GLU A 227 6.38 -7.82 -22.34
N GLN A 228 6.87 -6.59 -22.25
CA GLN A 228 6.41 -5.48 -23.08
C GLN A 228 6.86 -5.62 -24.52
#